data_AF-A0A7J9FMT4-F1
#
_entry.id   AF-A0A7J9FMT4-F1
#
_cell.length_a   1.000
_cell.length_b   1.000
_cell.length_c   1.000
_cell.angle_alpha   90.00
_cell.angle_beta   90.00
_cell.angle_gamma   90.00
#
_symmetry.space_group_name_H-M   'P 1'
#
loop_
_entity.id
_entity.type
_entity.pdbx_description
1 polymer ?
#
loop_
_entity_poly.entity_id
_entity_poly.type
_entity_poly.pdbx_seq_one_letter_code
_entity_poly.pdbx_strand_id
1 'polypeptide(L)'
;MVIVAMIAQHFEATIKDHLKMKLRKIQRRCASEMHVNVTIDCCYRVKKIVKEKMVGNHKEEFGLLWDYAHELRSKMPGSTIKMVV
;
A
#
# COMPACT_ATOMS: atom_id res chain seq x y z
N MET A 1 -1.02 13.64 6.18
CA MET A 1 -1.84 13.97 4.99
C MET A 1 -3.14 13.16 5.01
N VAL A 2 -4.16 13.66 5.70
CA VAL A 2 -5.44 12.93 5.87
C VAL A 2 -6.23 12.84 4.54
N ILE A 3 -6.13 13.87 3.70
CA ILE A 3 -6.89 14.00 2.45
C ILE A 3 -6.51 12.92 1.41
N VAL A 4 -5.23 12.58 1.27
CA VAL A 4 -4.76 11.60 0.26
C VAL A 4 -5.25 10.20 0.57
N ALA A 5 -5.20 9.80 1.85
CA ALA A 5 -5.66 8.49 2.28
C ALA A 5 -7.18 8.35 2.10
N MET A 6 -7.94 9.41 2.43
CA MET A 6 -9.40 9.44 2.22
C MET A 6 -9.78 9.30 0.73
N ILE A 7 -9.09 10.03 -0.15
CA ILE A 7 -9.30 9.92 -1.61
C ILE A 7 -8.90 8.52 -2.11
N ALA A 8 -7.80 7.95 -1.59
CA ALA A 8 -7.37 6.60 -1.96
C ALA A 8 -8.38 5.53 -1.57
N GLN A 9 -9.01 5.64 -0.39
CA GLN A 9 -10.09 4.75 0.04
C GLN A 9 -11.33 4.90 -0.85
N HIS A 10 -11.75 6.13 -1.15
CA HIS A 10 -12.93 6.39 -1.98
C HIS A 10 -12.78 5.84 -3.41
N PHE A 11 -11.62 6.04 -4.02
CA PHE A 11 -11.33 5.59 -5.38
C PHE A 11 -10.71 4.19 -5.48
N GLU A 12 -10.64 3.44 -4.37
CA GLU A 12 -9.91 2.17 -4.32
C GLU A 12 -10.41 1.17 -5.38
N ALA A 13 -11.72 0.92 -5.43
CA ALA A 13 -12.34 0.01 -6.40
C ALA A 13 -12.10 0.46 -7.85
N THR A 14 -12.34 1.76 -8.12
CA THR A 14 -12.16 2.35 -9.46
C THR A 14 -10.70 2.22 -9.95
N ILE A 15 -9.73 2.42 -9.07
CA ILE A 15 -8.30 2.33 -9.42
C ILE A 15 -7.88 0.87 -9.59
N LYS A 16 -8.45 -0.05 -8.80
CA LYS A 16 -8.22 -1.51 -8.93
C LYS A 16 -8.73 -2.04 -10.26
N ASP A 17 -9.95 -1.67 -10.68
CA ASP A 17 -10.53 -2.09 -11.95
C ASP A 17 -9.79 -1.51 -13.17
N HIS A 18 -9.12 -0.36 -12.98
CA HIS A 18 -8.44 0.37 -14.04
C HIS A 18 -7.01 0.78 -13.67
N LEU A 19 -6.14 -0.20 -13.41
CA LEU A 19 -4.73 0.04 -13.03
C LEU A 19 -3.95 0.95 -14.01
N LYS A 20 -4.28 0.91 -15.31
CA LYS A 20 -3.67 1.76 -16.35
C LYS A 20 -4.29 3.16 -16.45
N MET A 21 -5.19 3.54 -15.56
CA MET A 21 -5.83 4.85 -15.55
C MET A 21 -4.79 5.99 -15.43
N LYS A 22 -4.91 6.99 -16.31
CA LYS A 22 -4.07 8.19 -16.32
C LYS A 22 -4.34 9.08 -15.11
N LEU A 23 -3.31 9.72 -14.55
CA LEU A 23 -3.43 10.59 -13.37
C LEU A 23 -4.42 11.75 -13.58
N ARG A 24 -4.44 12.35 -14.79
CA ARG A 24 -5.42 13.40 -15.13
C ARG A 24 -6.87 12.93 -15.06
N LYS A 25 -7.15 11.64 -15.29
CA LYS A 25 -8.51 11.10 -15.17
C LYS A 25 -8.91 10.98 -13.70
N ILE A 26 -7.99 10.57 -12.83
CA ILE A 26 -8.20 10.56 -11.37
C ILE A 26 -8.47 11.98 -10.87
N GLN A 27 -7.66 12.95 -11.31
CA GLN A 27 -7.83 14.35 -10.93
C GLN A 27 -9.23 14.89 -11.31
N ARG A 28 -9.68 14.63 -12.53
CA ARG A 28 -11.02 15.03 -13.00
C ARG A 28 -12.12 14.38 -12.17
N ARG A 29 -11.97 13.10 -11.81
CA ARG A 29 -12.94 12.40 -10.96
C ARG A 29 -12.99 12.95 -9.55
N CYS A 30 -11.84 13.29 -8.94
CA CYS A 30 -11.82 13.99 -7.65
C CYS A 30 -12.57 15.33 -7.72
N ALA A 31 -12.38 16.08 -8.80
CA ALA A 31 -13.06 17.36 -8.99
C ALA A 31 -14.58 17.20 -9.26
N SER A 32 -15.00 16.14 -9.96
CA SER A 32 -16.42 15.93 -10.30
C SER A 32 -17.22 15.21 -9.22
N GLU A 33 -16.63 14.19 -8.57
CA GLU A 33 -17.33 13.32 -7.61
C GLU A 33 -17.22 13.82 -6.17
N MET A 34 -16.07 14.41 -5.80
CA MET A 34 -15.82 14.91 -4.44
C MET A 34 -15.81 16.44 -4.36
N HIS A 35 -15.88 17.15 -5.49
CA HIS A 35 -15.71 18.61 -5.57
C HIS A 35 -14.39 19.11 -4.97
N VAL A 36 -13.33 18.29 -5.00
CA VAL A 36 -11.99 18.63 -4.49
C VAL A 36 -11.02 18.78 -5.64
N ASN A 37 -10.37 19.95 -5.73
CA ASN A 37 -9.29 20.15 -6.68
C ASN A 37 -7.97 19.61 -6.09
N VAL A 38 -7.38 18.61 -6.76
CA VAL A 38 -6.15 17.95 -6.31
C VAL A 38 -5.02 18.16 -7.31
N THR A 39 -3.79 18.22 -6.82
CA THR A 39 -2.60 18.27 -7.68
C THR A 39 -2.31 16.90 -8.31
N ILE A 40 -1.52 16.88 -9.39
CA ILE A 40 -1.09 15.63 -10.03
C ILE A 40 -0.26 14.76 -9.06
N ASP A 41 0.60 15.36 -8.23
CA ASP A 41 1.36 14.65 -7.20
C ASP A 41 0.45 13.96 -6.17
N CYS A 42 -0.67 14.60 -5.81
CA CYS A 42 -1.67 13.98 -4.95
C CYS A 42 -2.26 12.73 -5.63
N CYS A 43 -2.66 12.83 -6.91
CA CYS A 43 -3.16 11.68 -7.68
C CYS A 43 -2.12 10.56 -7.79
N TYR A 44 -0.84 10.90 -7.94
CA TYR A 44 0.25 9.92 -7.94
C TYR A 44 0.33 9.17 -6.60
N ARG A 45 0.30 9.91 -5.47
CA ARG A 45 0.29 9.32 -4.11
C ARG A 45 -0.94 8.46 -3.87
N VAL A 46 -2.12 8.91 -4.26
CA VAL A 46 -3.37 8.13 -4.21
C VAL A 46 -3.21 6.80 -4.94
N LYS A 47 -2.71 6.84 -6.18
CA LYS A 47 -2.50 5.63 -6.99
C LYS A 47 -1.45 4.71 -6.38
N LYS A 48 -0.39 5.27 -5.79
CA LYS A 48 0.65 4.52 -5.09
C LYS A 48 0.07 3.78 -3.87
N ILE A 49 -0.70 4.44 -3.02
CA ILE A 49 -1.33 3.84 -1.83
C ILE A 49 -2.24 2.67 -2.23
N VAL A 50 -3.09 2.85 -3.23
CA VAL A 50 -3.99 1.77 -3.70
C VAL A 50 -3.19 0.60 -4.25
N LYS A 51 -2.10 0.87 -4.99
CA LYS A 51 -1.22 -0.18 -5.51
C LYS A 51 -0.48 -0.93 -4.40
N GLU A 52 0.06 -0.23 -3.41
CA GLU A 52 0.73 -0.85 -2.25
C GLU A 52 -0.25 -1.72 -1.45
N LYS A 53 -1.50 -1.24 -1.27
CA LYS A 53 -2.56 -2.03 -0.64
C LYS A 53 -2.97 -3.27 -1.45
N MET A 54 -2.93 -3.19 -2.78
CA MET A 54 -3.24 -4.32 -3.67
C MET A 54 -2.13 -5.37 -3.70
N VAL A 55 -0.87 -4.94 -3.76
CA VAL A 55 0.30 -5.84 -3.77
C VAL A 55 0.44 -6.59 -2.44
N GLY A 56 -0.19 -6.09 -1.38
CA GLY A 56 0.03 -6.55 -0.03
C GLY A 56 1.35 -5.96 0.46
N ASN A 57 1.28 -5.01 1.40
CA ASN A 57 2.48 -4.59 2.11
C ASN A 57 2.80 -5.65 3.17
N HIS A 58 3.28 -6.82 2.74
CA HIS A 58 3.66 -7.94 3.62
C HIS A 58 4.88 -7.63 4.50
N LYS A 59 5.37 -6.38 4.50
CA LYS A 59 6.52 -5.94 5.29
C LYS A 59 6.34 -6.27 6.77
N GLU A 60 5.14 -6.11 7.31
CA GLU A 60 4.82 -6.42 8.70
C GLU A 60 4.83 -7.93 8.94
N GLU A 61 4.20 -8.71 8.07
CA GLU A 61 4.14 -10.17 8.15
C GLU A 61 5.54 -10.81 8.02
N PHE A 62 6.40 -10.28 7.15
CA PHE A 62 7.82 -10.66 7.08
C PHE A 62 8.59 -10.27 8.33
N GLY A 63 8.25 -9.15 8.98
CA GLY A 63 8.81 -8.76 10.27
C GLY A 63 8.51 -9.80 11.36
N LEU A 64 7.26 -10.25 11.47
CA LEU A 64 6.88 -11.29 12.43
C LEU A 64 7.64 -12.61 12.21
N LEU A 65 7.84 -13.03 10.97
CA LEU A 65 8.62 -14.24 10.66
C LEU A 65 10.08 -14.12 11.12
N TRP A 66 10.67 -12.93 10.97
CA TRP A 66 12.02 -12.64 11.45
C TRP A 66 12.11 -12.66 12.98
N ASP A 67 11.16 -12.02 13.66
CA ASP A 67 11.10 -12.00 15.13
C ASP A 67 10.93 -13.43 15.68
N TYR A 68 10.07 -14.24 15.05
CA TYR A 68 9.87 -15.63 15.42
C TYR A 68 11.14 -16.48 15.21
N ALA A 69 11.84 -16.31 14.08
CA ALA A 69 13.10 -17.00 13.83
C ALA A 69 14.18 -16.61 14.87
N HIS A 70 14.20 -15.35 15.29
CA HIS A 70 15.09 -14.86 16.33
C HIS A 70 14.77 -15.49 17.69
N GLU A 71 13.49 -15.52 18.09
CA GLU A 71 13.07 -16.18 19.33
C GLU A 71 13.45 -17.67 19.36
N LEU A 72 13.24 -18.37 18.24
CA LEU A 72 13.57 -19.80 18.12
C LEU A 72 15.07 -20.07 18.28
N ARG A 73 15.94 -19.22 17.72
CA ARG A 73 17.40 -19.35 17.92
C ARG A 73 17.81 -19.06 19.35
N SER A 74 17.17 -18.09 20.01
CA SER A 74 17.46 -17.76 21.40
C SER A 74 17.06 -18.89 22.35
N LYS A 75 15.88 -19.48 22.17
CA LYS A 75 15.36 -20.55 23.03
C LYS A 75 15.95 -21.93 22.70
N MET A 76 16.39 -22.15 21.46
CA MET A 76 16.96 -23.42 21.00
C MET A 76 18.29 -23.19 20.25
N PRO A 77 19.43 -23.10 20.97
CA PRO A 77 20.73 -22.75 20.39
C PRO A 77 21.29 -23.78 19.40
N GLY A 78 20.66 -24.95 19.25
CA GLY A 78 20.99 -25.96 18.21
C GLY A 78 20.11 -25.89 16.95
N SER A 79 19.18 -24.95 16.87
CA SER A 79 18.24 -24.84 15.75
C SER A 79 18.95 -24.42 14.46
N THR A 80 18.73 -25.15 13.37
CA THR A 80 19.36 -24.95 12.05
C THR A 80 18.59 -23.98 11.15
N ILE A 81 17.59 -23.28 11.68
CA ILE A 81 16.69 -22.42 10.91
C ILE A 81 17.48 -21.30 10.22
N LYS A 82 17.34 -21.22 8.90
CA LYS A 82 17.91 -20.18 8.04
C LYS A 82 16.78 -19.44 7.33
N MET A 83 16.66 -18.14 7.59
CA MET A 83 15.87 -17.25 6.77
C MET A 83 16.66 -16.96 5.49
N VAL A 84 16.08 -17.26 4.33
CA VAL A 84 16.66 -16.95 3.02
C VAL A 84 15.87 -15.77 2.44
N VAL A 85 16.60 -14.74 2.02
CA VAL A 85 16.06 -13.51 1.42
C VAL A 85 16.02 -13.64 -0.09
#